data_AF-A0A7Y3C5Z5-F1
#
_entry.id   AF-A0A7Y3C5Z5-F1
#
_cell.length_a   1.000
_cell.length_b   1.000
_cell.length_c   1.000
_cell.angle_alpha   90.00
_cell.angle_beta   90.00
_cell.angle_gamma   90.00
#
_symmetry.space_group_name_H-M   'P 1'
#
loop_
_entity.id
_entity.type
_entity.pdbx_description
1 polymer ?
#
loop_
_entity_poly.entity_id
_entity_poly.type
_entity_poly.pdbx_seq_one_letter_code
_entity_poly.pdbx_strand_id
1 'polypeptide(L)'
;MKLLLKFLAMAILVLIVACSTEPISNDLAPDEIRASEKSSVDIINPILGEVTGTSTLHRSKSGLTVNYKTTGLAPGYAYTIWWVIWNNPEKCEVPGECTDSDFANAEAVGVEVLYAAGHVVGNSGKGNFSGHLNTDDDSASINPLFGLPPAGGLHSGKTFSAEVHLVLRSHGPKIPGMVSEQINSYEGGCLDPFAIAPFTEIPDEVGECGDIEFAIHPPSN
;
A
#
# COMPACT_ATOMS: atom_id res chain seq x y z
N MET A 1 -63.86 -23.19 63.42
CA MET A 1 -62.53 -23.72 63.77
C MET A 1 -61.79 -24.04 62.48
N LYS A 2 -60.72 -23.27 62.16
CA LYS A 2 -59.68 -23.52 61.12
C LYS A 2 -60.19 -23.50 59.65
N LEU A 3 -59.51 -22.98 58.62
CA LEU A 3 -58.28 -22.20 58.43
C LEU A 3 -58.27 -21.71 56.95
N LEU A 4 -57.83 -20.47 56.72
CA LEU A 4 -57.12 -19.87 55.56
C LEU A 4 -56.96 -20.63 54.21
N LEU A 5 -57.20 -19.94 53.08
CA LEU A 5 -56.29 -19.75 51.90
C LEU A 5 -56.95 -18.81 50.85
N LYS A 6 -56.67 -17.50 50.84
CA LYS A 6 -55.77 -16.72 49.95
C LYS A 6 -56.09 -16.68 48.43
N PHE A 7 -56.60 -15.51 48.01
CA PHE A 7 -56.36 -14.68 46.81
C PHE A 7 -55.76 -15.30 45.53
N LEU A 8 -56.44 -15.10 44.37
CA LEU A 8 -55.93 -14.35 43.20
C LEU A 8 -56.97 -14.36 42.05
N ALA A 9 -57.37 -13.20 41.53
CA ALA A 9 -57.89 -13.10 40.16
C ALA A 9 -57.47 -11.74 39.57
N MET A 10 -56.57 -11.87 38.61
CA MET A 10 -55.70 -10.89 37.99
C MET A 10 -56.43 -10.23 36.81
N ALA A 11 -56.47 -8.89 36.80
CA ALA A 11 -56.84 -8.10 35.64
C ALA A 11 -55.54 -7.62 34.99
N ILE A 12 -55.29 -8.00 33.73
CA ILE A 12 -54.25 -7.37 32.90
C ILE A 12 -54.87 -6.99 31.56
N LEU A 13 -54.92 -5.68 31.37
CA LEU A 13 -55.28 -4.93 30.18
C LEU A 13 -54.14 -5.06 29.16
N VAL A 14 -54.42 -5.56 27.96
CA VAL A 14 -53.44 -5.65 26.86
C VAL A 14 -53.42 -4.31 26.11
N LEU A 15 -52.32 -3.56 26.23
CA LEU A 15 -51.99 -2.40 25.40
C LEU A 15 -51.26 -2.89 24.14
N ILE A 16 -51.87 -2.70 22.98
CA ILE A 16 -51.27 -2.98 21.67
C ILE A 16 -50.48 -1.73 21.26
N VAL A 17 -49.15 -1.80 21.34
CA VAL A 17 -48.24 -0.81 20.76
C VAL A 17 -48.14 -1.09 19.26
N ALA A 18 -48.67 -0.18 18.44
CA ALA A 18 -48.47 -0.22 16.99
C ALA A 18 -47.01 0.16 16.67
N CYS A 19 -46.22 -0.83 16.27
CA CYS A 19 -44.87 -0.61 15.75
C CYS A 19 -45.01 -0.35 14.24
N SER A 20 -44.90 0.91 13.82
CA SER A 20 -44.80 1.27 12.40
C SER A 20 -43.40 0.90 11.91
N THR A 21 -43.31 -0.17 11.12
CA THR A 21 -42.09 -0.53 10.41
C THR A 21 -41.95 0.37 9.19
N GLU A 22 -41.05 1.34 9.26
CA GLU A 22 -40.56 2.01 8.05
C GLU A 22 -39.76 0.99 7.21
N PRO A 23 -39.95 0.97 5.88
CA PRO A 23 -39.14 0.12 5.02
C PRO A 23 -37.71 0.66 5.03
N ILE A 24 -36.75 -0.18 5.44
CA ILE A 24 -35.33 0.09 5.30
C ILE A 24 -35.04 0.16 3.79
N SER A 25 -34.81 1.38 3.30
CA SER A 25 -34.23 1.65 1.99
C SER A 25 -32.83 1.05 1.97
N ASN A 26 -32.66 -0.06 1.27
CA ASN A 26 -31.41 -0.81 1.22
C ASN A 26 -30.54 -0.39 0.02
N ASP A 27 -30.50 0.91 -0.29
CA ASP A 27 -29.59 1.51 -1.27
C ASP A 27 -28.42 2.17 -0.54
N LEU A 28 -27.52 1.36 0.03
CA LEU A 28 -26.14 1.80 0.26
C LEU A 28 -25.38 1.51 -1.03
N ALA A 29 -24.65 2.48 -1.54
CA ALA A 29 -23.80 2.29 -2.70
C ALA A 29 -22.82 1.12 -2.46
N PRO A 30 -22.46 0.32 -3.48
CA PRO A 30 -21.58 -0.85 -3.32
C PRO A 30 -20.28 -0.56 -2.55
N ASP A 31 -19.74 0.65 -2.69
CA ASP A 31 -18.54 1.14 -1.98
C ASP A 31 -18.70 1.26 -0.46
N GLU A 32 -19.90 1.47 0.06
CA GLU A 32 -20.08 1.62 1.51
C GLU A 32 -19.93 0.29 2.27
N ILE A 33 -20.08 -0.85 1.59
CA ILE A 33 -20.09 -2.20 2.20
C ILE A 33 -18.69 -2.84 2.22
N ARG A 34 -17.73 -2.38 1.41
CA ARG A 34 -16.40 -3.00 1.34
C ARG A 34 -15.54 -2.61 2.55
N ALA A 35 -15.47 -3.50 3.54
CA ALA A 35 -14.68 -3.29 4.76
C ALA A 35 -13.17 -3.45 4.50
N SER A 36 -12.79 -4.40 3.67
CA SER A 36 -11.41 -4.65 3.27
C SER A 36 -11.34 -5.55 2.04
N GLU A 37 -10.18 -5.57 1.39
CA GLU A 37 -9.88 -6.46 0.28
C GLU A 37 -8.41 -6.88 0.32
N LYS A 38 -8.13 -8.01 -0.32
CA LYS A 38 -6.78 -8.50 -0.56
C LYS A 38 -6.60 -8.80 -2.05
N SER A 39 -5.51 -8.33 -2.64
CA SER A 39 -5.05 -8.74 -3.97
C SER A 39 -3.61 -9.25 -3.90
N SER A 40 -3.24 -10.12 -4.84
CA SER A 40 -1.89 -10.62 -5.00
C SER A 40 -1.50 -10.54 -6.48
N VAL A 41 -0.29 -10.05 -6.75
CA VAL A 41 0.25 -9.88 -8.10
C VAL A 41 1.70 -10.38 -8.12
N ASP A 42 2.19 -10.68 -9.32
CA ASP A 42 3.57 -11.06 -9.53
C ASP A 42 4.50 -9.87 -9.27
N ILE A 43 5.67 -10.18 -8.71
CA ILE A 43 6.80 -9.24 -8.67
C ILE A 43 7.64 -9.51 -9.91
N ILE A 44 7.90 -8.46 -10.68
CA ILE A 44 8.64 -8.53 -11.93
C ILE A 44 10.01 -7.89 -11.73
N ASN A 45 11.06 -8.61 -12.09
CA ASN A 45 12.38 -8.04 -12.33
C ASN A 45 12.54 -7.82 -13.85
N PRO A 46 12.32 -6.59 -14.35
CA PRO A 46 12.39 -6.31 -15.79
C PRO A 46 13.80 -6.40 -16.37
N ILE A 47 14.84 -6.23 -15.55
CA ILE A 47 16.25 -6.32 -15.98
C ILE A 47 16.58 -7.77 -16.37
N LEU A 48 16.08 -8.72 -15.59
CA LEU A 48 16.25 -10.16 -15.82
C LEU A 48 15.14 -10.75 -16.70
N GLY A 49 14.01 -10.05 -16.84
CA GLY A 49 12.85 -10.52 -17.60
C GLY A 49 12.10 -11.66 -16.92
N GLU A 50 12.09 -11.69 -15.57
CA GLU A 50 11.54 -12.81 -14.80
C GLU A 50 10.59 -12.37 -13.68
N VAL A 51 9.76 -13.31 -13.22
CA VAL A 51 8.96 -13.17 -12.00
C VAL A 51 9.77 -13.69 -10.82
N THR A 52 10.10 -12.81 -9.87
CA THR A 52 10.97 -13.14 -8.73
C THR A 52 10.21 -13.42 -7.44
N GLY A 53 8.90 -13.15 -7.43
CA GLY A 53 8.08 -13.34 -6.25
C GLY A 53 6.61 -12.93 -6.37
N THR A 54 6.00 -12.65 -5.22
CA THR A 54 4.61 -12.21 -5.12
C THR A 54 4.48 -11.03 -4.16
N SER A 55 3.77 -9.99 -4.61
CA SER A 55 3.33 -8.88 -3.76
C SER A 55 1.86 -9.09 -3.38
N THR A 56 1.53 -8.86 -2.12
CA THR A 56 0.17 -8.96 -1.61
C THR A 56 -0.22 -7.66 -0.95
N LEU A 57 -1.29 -7.04 -1.44
CA LEU A 57 -1.80 -5.78 -0.94
C LEU A 57 -3.15 -6.00 -0.26
N HIS A 58 -3.26 -5.51 0.96
CA HIS A 58 -4.51 -5.43 1.71
C HIS A 58 -4.98 -3.98 1.72
N ARG A 59 -6.20 -3.75 1.25
CA ARG A 59 -6.86 -2.44 1.22
C ARG A 59 -7.94 -2.41 2.30
N SER A 60 -8.02 -1.32 3.05
CA SER A 60 -9.14 -1.03 3.95
C SER A 60 -9.54 0.43 3.80
N LYS A 61 -10.61 0.87 4.47
CA LYS A 61 -10.96 2.30 4.51
C LYS A 61 -9.89 3.18 5.18
N SER A 62 -9.02 2.59 6.02
CA SER A 62 -8.00 3.33 6.77
C SER A 62 -6.64 3.39 6.09
N GLY A 63 -6.41 2.58 5.05
CA GLY A 63 -5.12 2.56 4.36
C GLY A 63 -4.78 1.25 3.67
N LEU A 64 -3.47 1.05 3.49
CA LEU A 64 -2.88 -0.05 2.75
C LEU A 64 -1.90 -0.83 3.63
N THR A 65 -1.87 -2.15 3.48
CA THR A 65 -0.81 -2.99 4.05
C THR A 65 -0.26 -3.90 2.97
N VAL A 66 1.05 -3.89 2.76
CA VAL A 66 1.71 -4.76 1.78
C VAL A 66 2.52 -5.85 2.48
N ASN A 67 2.60 -7.00 1.81
CA ASN A 67 3.63 -8.00 2.02
C ASN A 67 4.27 -8.32 0.66
N TYR A 68 5.52 -7.91 0.50
CA TYR A 68 6.31 -8.06 -0.72
C TYR A 68 7.37 -9.13 -0.49
N LYS A 69 7.25 -10.27 -1.18
CA LYS A 69 8.14 -11.43 -1.00
C LYS A 69 8.81 -11.77 -2.30
N THR A 70 10.11 -11.57 -2.36
CA THR A 70 10.94 -11.78 -3.56
C THR A 70 12.13 -12.69 -3.25
N THR A 71 12.76 -13.21 -4.30
CA THR A 71 13.92 -14.09 -4.27
C THR A 71 14.94 -13.66 -5.32
N GLY A 72 16.17 -14.16 -5.24
CA GLY A 72 17.22 -13.81 -6.20
C GLY A 72 17.96 -12.50 -5.86
N LEU A 73 17.69 -11.89 -4.71
CA LEU A 73 18.39 -10.69 -4.26
C LEU A 73 19.83 -11.01 -3.83
N ALA A 74 20.76 -10.09 -4.06
CA ALA A 74 22.15 -10.22 -3.63
C ALA A 74 22.25 -10.27 -2.09
N PRO A 75 22.87 -11.31 -1.51
CA PRO A 75 23.09 -11.39 -0.07
C PRO A 75 23.99 -10.27 0.47
N GLY A 76 23.64 -9.73 1.64
CA GLY A 76 24.40 -8.68 2.30
C GLY A 76 24.15 -7.27 1.76
N TYR A 77 23.26 -7.12 0.77
CA TYR A 77 22.86 -5.83 0.21
C TYR A 77 21.70 -5.24 1.00
N ALA A 78 21.61 -3.93 1.01
CA ALA A 78 20.51 -3.18 1.61
C ALA A 78 19.46 -2.85 0.56
N TYR A 79 18.18 -2.99 0.92
CA TYR A 79 17.07 -2.72 0.01
C TYR A 79 15.96 -1.95 0.71
N THR A 80 15.23 -1.16 -0.07
CA THR A 80 14.01 -0.46 0.34
C THR A 80 12.87 -0.74 -0.63
N ILE A 81 11.64 -0.68 -0.12
CA ILE A 81 10.40 -0.70 -0.90
C ILE A 81 9.77 0.68 -0.82
N TRP A 82 9.30 1.16 -1.96
CA TRP A 82 8.62 2.44 -2.11
C TRP A 82 7.21 2.23 -2.63
N TRP A 83 6.25 2.91 -2.01
CA TRP A 83 4.93 3.12 -2.57
C TRP A 83 5.05 4.13 -3.71
N VAL A 84 4.45 3.84 -4.85
CA VAL A 84 4.03 4.86 -5.82
C VAL A 84 2.53 4.77 -5.91
N ILE A 85 1.84 5.74 -5.30
CA ILE A 85 0.39 5.79 -5.21
C ILE A 85 -0.12 6.72 -6.28
N TRP A 86 -1.07 6.25 -7.08
CA TRP A 86 -1.80 7.06 -8.05
C TRP A 86 -3.23 7.22 -7.55
N ASN A 87 -3.55 8.38 -6.95
CA ASN A 87 -4.86 8.62 -6.32
C ASN A 87 -6.00 8.74 -7.35
N ASN A 88 -5.70 9.15 -8.58
CA ASN A 88 -6.65 9.31 -9.68
C ASN A 88 -6.16 8.58 -10.94
N PRO A 89 -6.07 7.24 -10.91
CA PRO A 89 -5.49 6.47 -12.02
C PRO A 89 -6.33 6.54 -13.30
N GLU A 90 -7.60 6.95 -13.21
CA GLU A 90 -8.45 7.25 -14.36
C GLU A 90 -7.97 8.46 -15.19
N LYS A 91 -7.05 9.26 -14.65
CA LYS A 91 -6.45 10.44 -15.31
C LYS A 91 -5.05 10.18 -15.86
N CYS A 92 -4.54 8.96 -15.72
CA CYS A 92 -3.32 8.55 -16.39
C CYS A 92 -3.53 8.52 -17.91
N GLU A 93 -2.45 8.59 -18.69
CA GLU A 93 -2.47 8.60 -20.15
C GLU A 93 -3.28 7.43 -20.70
N VAL A 94 -3.09 6.26 -20.09
CA VAL A 94 -3.97 5.11 -20.21
C VAL A 94 -4.75 4.97 -18.89
N PRO A 95 -6.07 5.18 -18.88
CA PRO A 95 -6.87 5.10 -17.65
C PRO A 95 -6.74 3.75 -16.94
N GLY A 96 -6.25 3.76 -15.70
CA GLY A 96 -6.04 2.56 -14.88
C GLY A 96 -4.75 1.78 -15.17
N GLU A 97 -3.84 2.37 -15.95
CA GLU A 97 -2.52 1.82 -16.26
C GLU A 97 -1.46 2.93 -16.16
N CYS A 98 -1.27 3.47 -14.96
CA CYS A 98 -0.33 4.56 -14.74
C CYS A 98 1.11 4.12 -14.93
N THR A 99 1.95 4.99 -15.48
CA THR A 99 3.39 4.74 -15.70
C THR A 99 4.21 5.98 -15.36
N ASP A 100 5.54 5.88 -15.40
CA ASP A 100 6.44 7.01 -15.13
C ASP A 100 6.19 8.22 -16.06
N SER A 101 5.61 8.04 -17.25
CA SER A 101 5.23 9.17 -18.12
C SER A 101 4.17 10.06 -17.48
N ASP A 102 3.32 9.51 -16.62
CA ASP A 102 2.25 10.23 -15.92
C ASP A 102 2.76 11.19 -14.84
N PHE A 103 4.05 11.13 -14.48
CA PHE A 103 4.69 12.16 -13.64
C PHE A 103 4.62 13.55 -14.29
N ALA A 104 4.56 13.64 -15.62
CA ALA A 104 4.35 14.91 -16.32
C ALA A 104 2.97 15.53 -16.02
N ASN A 105 2.02 14.75 -15.50
CA ASN A 105 0.67 15.16 -15.11
C ASN A 105 0.41 14.95 -13.61
N ALA A 106 1.46 15.02 -12.79
CA ALA A 106 1.46 14.63 -11.38
C ALA A 106 0.31 15.21 -10.55
N GLU A 107 -0.04 16.50 -10.74
CA GLU A 107 -1.14 17.14 -10.01
C GLU A 107 -2.50 16.52 -10.33
N ALA A 108 -2.75 16.16 -11.59
CA ALA A 108 -4.03 15.59 -11.98
C ALA A 108 -4.19 14.16 -11.48
N VAL A 109 -3.16 13.33 -11.65
CA VAL A 109 -3.15 11.92 -11.23
C VAL A 109 -3.00 11.78 -9.71
N GLY A 110 -2.51 12.82 -9.03
CA GLY A 110 -2.29 12.83 -7.58
C GLY A 110 -1.28 11.78 -7.16
N VAL A 111 -0.12 11.76 -7.84
CA VAL A 111 0.92 10.77 -7.58
C VAL A 111 1.68 11.09 -6.29
N GLU A 112 1.95 10.07 -5.48
CA GLU A 112 2.75 10.19 -4.26
C GLU A 112 3.75 9.04 -4.14
N VAL A 113 5.02 9.37 -3.90
CA VAL A 113 6.09 8.40 -3.68
C VAL A 113 6.48 8.41 -2.21
N LEU A 114 6.30 7.28 -1.50
CA LEU A 114 6.57 7.20 -0.05
C LEU A 114 7.36 5.95 0.33
N TYR A 115 8.15 6.05 1.40
CA TYR A 115 8.84 4.88 1.96
C TYR A 115 7.84 3.87 2.53
N ALA A 116 8.03 2.58 2.24
CA ALA A 116 7.20 1.50 2.76
C ALA A 116 7.92 0.66 3.81
N ALA A 117 9.13 0.19 3.49
CA ALA A 117 9.90 -0.74 4.30
C ALA A 117 11.34 -0.85 3.76
N GLY A 118 12.24 -1.42 4.56
CA GLY A 118 13.59 -1.71 4.11
C GLY A 118 14.32 -2.63 5.07
N HIS A 119 15.25 -3.43 4.54
CA HIS A 119 16.14 -4.26 5.34
C HIS A 119 17.36 -4.72 4.53
N VAL A 120 18.34 -5.29 5.25
CA VAL A 120 19.48 -5.99 4.63
C VAL A 120 19.09 -7.44 4.37
N VAL A 121 19.31 -7.93 3.15
CA VAL A 121 19.00 -9.33 2.78
C VAL A 121 20.10 -10.26 3.27
N GLY A 122 19.69 -11.39 3.86
CA GLY A 122 20.61 -12.42 4.36
C GLY A 122 21.08 -13.40 3.28
N ASN A 123 21.84 -14.41 3.69
CA ASN A 123 22.49 -15.40 2.81
C ASN A 123 21.54 -16.21 1.91
N SER A 124 20.24 -16.20 2.16
CA SER A 124 19.26 -16.91 1.34
C SER A 124 18.90 -16.18 0.05
N GLY A 125 19.25 -14.89 -0.09
CA GLY A 125 18.82 -14.04 -1.21
C GLY A 125 17.31 -13.81 -1.27
N LYS A 126 16.59 -14.04 -0.16
CA LYS A 126 15.14 -13.82 -0.05
C LYS A 126 14.84 -12.51 0.66
N GLY A 127 14.03 -11.66 0.04
CA GLY A 127 13.49 -10.44 0.63
C GLY A 127 12.06 -10.66 1.13
N ASN A 128 11.75 -10.14 2.30
CA ASN A 128 10.38 -10.11 2.82
C ASN A 128 10.13 -8.77 3.49
N PHE A 129 9.41 -7.91 2.79
CA PHE A 129 9.14 -6.54 3.20
C PHE A 129 7.66 -6.39 3.52
N SER A 130 7.35 -5.74 4.64
CA SER A 130 5.98 -5.43 5.03
C SER A 130 5.92 -3.97 5.43
N GLY A 131 4.94 -3.26 4.88
CA GLY A 131 4.72 -1.84 5.13
C GLY A 131 3.24 -1.56 5.33
N HIS A 132 2.94 -0.50 6.08
CA HIS A 132 1.59 0.01 6.27
C HIS A 132 1.58 1.51 5.96
N LEU A 133 0.57 1.96 5.23
CA LEU A 133 0.35 3.36 4.91
C LEU A 133 -1.08 3.73 5.30
N ASN A 134 -1.22 4.71 6.20
CA ASN A 134 -2.53 5.27 6.52
C ASN A 134 -2.98 6.22 5.41
N THR A 135 -4.29 6.40 5.27
CA THR A 135 -4.81 7.50 4.44
C THR A 135 -4.33 8.84 4.99
N ASP A 136 -4.06 9.78 4.07
CA ASP A 136 -3.63 11.15 4.32
C ASP A 136 -2.30 11.28 5.09
N ASP A 137 -1.52 10.20 5.19
CA ASP A 137 -0.15 10.21 5.71
C ASP A 137 0.84 10.44 4.56
N ASP A 138 1.47 11.61 4.56
CA ASP A 138 2.51 12.01 3.63
C ASP A 138 3.87 12.19 4.31
N SER A 139 4.01 11.80 5.58
CA SER A 139 5.19 12.08 6.40
C SER A 139 6.47 11.44 5.89
N ALA A 140 6.34 10.38 5.09
CA ALA A 140 7.43 9.66 4.44
C ALA A 140 7.51 9.93 2.92
N SER A 141 6.82 10.97 2.43
CA SER A 141 6.86 11.37 1.02
C SER A 141 8.25 11.86 0.61
N ILE A 142 8.64 11.48 -0.58
CA ILE A 142 9.83 11.97 -1.27
C ILE A 142 9.48 12.64 -2.60
N ASN A 143 8.23 13.05 -2.83
CA ASN A 143 7.84 13.79 -4.04
C ASN A 143 8.78 14.98 -4.35
N PRO A 144 9.21 15.80 -3.37
CA PRO A 144 10.17 16.88 -3.63
C PRO A 144 11.50 16.41 -4.21
N LEU A 145 11.95 15.19 -3.88
CA LEU A 145 13.19 14.61 -4.42
C LEU A 145 13.08 14.38 -5.94
N PHE A 146 11.89 14.08 -6.43
CA PHE A 146 11.58 13.91 -7.85
C PHE A 146 11.08 15.20 -8.53
N GLY A 147 11.03 16.33 -7.80
CA GLY A 147 10.44 17.57 -8.30
C GLY A 147 8.92 17.50 -8.50
N LEU A 148 8.25 16.53 -7.87
CA LEU A 148 6.81 16.34 -7.94
C LEU A 148 6.10 17.26 -6.93
N PRO A 149 4.90 17.79 -7.24
CA PRO A 149 4.09 18.49 -6.27
C PRO A 149 3.63 17.54 -5.14
N PRO A 150 3.39 18.05 -3.92
CA PRO A 150 2.81 17.22 -2.86
C PRO A 150 1.39 16.80 -3.25
N ALA A 151 1.07 15.51 -3.14
CA ALA A 151 -0.30 15.01 -3.33
C ALA A 151 -1.03 14.87 -1.98
N GLY A 152 -0.31 14.69 -0.88
CA GLY A 152 -0.88 14.54 0.47
C GLY A 152 -1.12 13.06 0.83
N GLY A 153 -0.24 12.16 0.37
CA GLY A 153 -0.34 10.75 0.71
C GLY A 153 -1.35 10.00 -0.16
N LEU A 154 -1.85 8.90 0.39
CA LEU A 154 -3.02 8.20 -0.14
C LEU A 154 -4.30 8.88 0.35
N HIS A 155 -5.11 9.44 -0.53
CA HIS A 155 -6.31 10.18 -0.14
C HIS A 155 -7.37 9.29 0.53
N SER A 156 -7.98 9.81 1.59
CA SER A 156 -9.17 9.20 2.18
C SER A 156 -10.27 8.99 1.13
N GLY A 157 -10.87 7.79 1.13
CA GLY A 157 -11.84 7.37 0.12
C GLY A 157 -11.25 6.88 -1.21
N LYS A 158 -9.93 6.95 -1.41
CA LYS A 158 -9.25 6.42 -2.60
C LYS A 158 -8.58 5.07 -2.39
N THR A 159 -8.62 4.50 -1.19
CA THR A 159 -7.87 3.27 -0.86
C THR A 159 -8.16 2.08 -1.78
N PHE A 160 -9.40 1.96 -2.27
CA PHE A 160 -9.84 0.94 -3.23
C PHE A 160 -9.69 1.37 -4.69
N SER A 161 -9.87 2.66 -5.01
CA SER A 161 -9.81 3.17 -6.38
C SER A 161 -8.42 3.61 -6.84
N ALA A 162 -7.44 3.71 -5.93
CA ALA A 162 -6.07 4.04 -6.25
C ALA A 162 -5.33 2.85 -6.88
N GLU A 163 -4.54 3.15 -7.91
CA GLU A 163 -3.52 2.24 -8.40
C GLU A 163 -2.27 2.36 -7.53
N VAL A 164 -1.65 1.24 -7.22
CA VAL A 164 -0.55 1.18 -6.25
C VAL A 164 0.59 0.37 -6.84
N HIS A 165 1.73 1.01 -7.06
CA HIS A 165 2.97 0.31 -7.40
C HIS A 165 3.83 0.17 -6.16
N LEU A 166 4.53 -0.95 -6.09
CA LEU A 166 5.61 -1.19 -5.14
C LEU A 166 6.89 -1.32 -5.93
N VAL A 167 7.88 -0.51 -5.61
CA VAL A 167 9.18 -0.52 -6.27
C VAL A 167 10.24 -0.96 -5.27
N LEU A 168 11.01 -2.00 -5.60
CA LEU A 168 12.18 -2.42 -4.83
C LEU A 168 13.40 -1.69 -5.36
N ARG A 169 14.07 -0.99 -4.45
CA ARG A 169 15.32 -0.30 -4.69
C ARG A 169 16.47 -1.02 -4.00
N SER A 170 17.54 -1.29 -4.75
CA SER A 170 18.83 -1.72 -4.21
C SER A 170 19.66 -0.50 -3.81
N HIS A 171 20.29 -0.59 -2.64
CA HIS A 171 21.31 0.36 -2.17
C HIS A 171 22.72 -0.25 -2.21
N GLY A 172 22.89 -1.33 -2.99
CA GLY A 172 24.14 -2.07 -3.12
C GLY A 172 24.56 -2.80 -1.83
N PRO A 173 25.84 -3.19 -1.72
CA PRO A 173 26.38 -3.80 -0.52
C PRO A 173 26.16 -2.92 0.72
N LYS A 174 25.86 -3.54 1.87
CA LYS A 174 25.72 -2.77 3.13
C LYS A 174 27.01 -2.03 3.48
N ILE A 175 26.88 -0.77 3.88
CA ILE A 175 27.99 0.10 4.26
C ILE A 175 28.04 0.19 5.79
N PRO A 176 29.14 -0.26 6.45
CA PRO A 176 29.28 -0.12 7.90
C PRO A 176 29.08 1.32 8.36
N GLY A 177 28.16 1.53 9.30
CA GLY A 177 27.83 2.85 9.83
C GLY A 177 26.77 3.64 9.04
N MET A 178 26.32 3.16 7.87
CA MET A 178 25.28 3.80 7.05
C MET A 178 24.06 2.91 6.79
N VAL A 179 23.99 1.74 7.42
CA VAL A 179 22.91 0.75 7.17
C VAL A 179 21.54 1.33 7.49
N SER A 180 21.42 2.18 8.53
CA SER A 180 20.14 2.79 8.91
C SER A 180 19.62 3.68 7.79
N GLU A 181 20.49 4.47 7.18
CA GLU A 181 20.19 5.36 6.07
C GLU A 181 19.86 4.54 4.81
N GLN A 182 20.67 3.52 4.50
CA GLN A 182 20.44 2.64 3.34
C GLN A 182 19.08 1.93 3.38
N ILE A 183 18.54 1.62 4.58
CA ILE A 183 17.26 0.89 4.69
C ILE A 183 16.08 1.78 5.06
N ASN A 184 16.25 3.11 5.19
CA ASN A 184 15.14 4.04 5.55
C ASN A 184 15.10 5.32 4.70
N SER A 185 15.87 5.43 3.62
CA SER A 185 15.85 6.60 2.74
C SER A 185 16.14 6.20 1.29
N TYR A 186 15.72 7.03 0.32
CA TYR A 186 15.90 6.72 -1.11
C TYR A 186 17.36 6.88 -1.56
N GLU A 187 18.08 7.80 -0.91
CA GLU A 187 19.45 8.19 -1.27
C GLU A 187 20.51 7.58 -0.35
N GLY A 188 20.09 6.86 0.70
CA GLY A 188 20.99 6.34 1.72
C GLY A 188 22.08 5.45 1.14
N GLY A 189 23.35 5.85 1.32
CA GLY A 189 24.50 5.11 0.82
C GLY A 189 24.78 5.26 -0.67
N CYS A 190 24.00 6.06 -1.42
CA CYS A 190 24.19 6.30 -2.84
C CYS A 190 25.19 7.45 -3.07
N LEU A 191 26.11 7.28 -4.03
CA LEU A 191 26.97 8.38 -4.49
C LEU A 191 26.20 9.35 -5.40
N ASP A 192 25.37 8.78 -6.27
CA ASP A 192 24.39 9.49 -7.09
C ASP A 192 23.13 8.61 -7.15
N PRO A 193 22.02 9.01 -6.50
CA PRO A 193 20.80 8.21 -6.43
C PRO A 193 20.10 8.04 -7.78
N PHE A 194 20.46 8.81 -8.80
CA PHE A 194 19.82 8.78 -10.13
C PHE A 194 20.79 8.41 -11.26
N ALA A 195 22.01 7.97 -10.94
CA ALA A 195 22.99 7.56 -11.93
C ALA A 195 22.53 6.35 -12.76
N ILE A 196 21.79 5.42 -12.12
CA ILE A 196 21.19 4.26 -12.78
C ILE A 196 19.72 4.57 -13.02
N ALA A 197 19.31 4.53 -14.28
CA ALA A 197 17.90 4.68 -14.63
C ALA A 197 17.08 3.52 -14.04
N PRO A 198 15.81 3.76 -13.64
CA PRO A 198 14.97 2.69 -13.11
C PRO A 198 14.94 1.49 -14.06
N PHE A 199 15.09 0.29 -13.50
CA PHE A 199 14.90 -0.97 -14.20
C PHE A 199 15.88 -1.24 -15.35
N THR A 200 17.04 -0.57 -15.40
CA THR A 200 18.05 -0.81 -16.45
C THR A 200 19.23 -1.66 -16.01
N GLU A 201 19.55 -1.66 -14.72
CA GLU A 201 20.74 -2.31 -14.19
C GLU A 201 20.56 -2.69 -12.72
N ILE A 202 21.16 -3.81 -12.29
CA ILE A 202 21.20 -4.21 -10.88
C ILE A 202 22.50 -3.65 -10.29
N PRO A 203 22.45 -2.70 -9.33
CA PRO A 203 23.64 -2.18 -8.69
C PRO A 203 24.49 -3.30 -8.10
N ASP A 204 25.78 -3.35 -8.39
CA ASP A 204 26.71 -4.35 -7.86
C ASP A 204 27.90 -3.75 -7.11
N GLU A 205 28.17 -2.46 -7.25
CA GLU A 205 29.23 -1.75 -6.53
C GLU A 205 28.71 -0.95 -5.30
N VAL A 206 29.63 -0.64 -4.38
CA VAL A 206 29.32 0.23 -3.23
C VAL A 206 29.09 1.66 -3.72
N GLY A 207 27.93 2.23 -3.35
CA GLY A 207 27.56 3.59 -3.76
C GLY A 207 26.60 3.64 -4.94
N GLU A 208 26.39 2.51 -5.62
CA GLU A 208 25.39 2.39 -6.67
C GLU A 208 24.03 2.05 -6.08
N CYS A 209 23.00 2.69 -6.61
CA CYS A 209 21.62 2.48 -6.21
C CYS A 209 20.73 2.47 -7.44
N GLY A 210 19.66 1.68 -7.40
CA GLY A 210 18.80 1.49 -8.56
C GLY A 210 17.54 0.73 -8.22
N ASP A 211 16.48 1.05 -8.95
CA ASP A 211 15.18 0.40 -8.83
C ASP A 211 15.21 -0.86 -9.72
N ILE A 212 14.98 -2.03 -9.14
CA ILE A 212 15.31 -3.32 -9.78
C ILE A 212 14.11 -4.25 -9.96
N GLU A 213 13.06 -4.06 -9.18
CA GLU A 213 11.83 -4.85 -9.29
C GLU A 213 10.62 -3.97 -9.02
N PHE A 214 9.47 -4.37 -9.55
CA PHE A 214 8.21 -3.73 -9.22
C PHE A 214 7.05 -4.72 -9.17
N ALA A 215 5.96 -4.29 -8.53
CA ALA A 215 4.67 -4.94 -8.55
C ALA A 215 3.56 -3.90 -8.67
N ILE A 216 2.60 -4.12 -9.58
CA ILE A 216 1.49 -3.21 -9.85
C ILE A 216 0.19 -3.82 -9.33
N HIS A 217 -0.43 -3.16 -8.35
CA HIS A 217 -1.77 -3.49 -7.89
C HIS A 217 -2.76 -2.49 -8.50
N PRO A 218 -3.62 -2.94 -9.45
CA PRO A 218 -4.62 -2.07 -10.04
C PRO A 218 -5.65 -1.60 -9.00
N PRO A 219 -6.49 -0.61 -9.38
CA PRO A 219 -7.71 -0.29 -8.63
C PRO A 219 -8.56 -1.54 -8.43
N SER A 220 -9.20 -1.63 -7.27
CA SER A 220 -10.14 -2.70 -7.01
C SER A 220 -11.58 -2.27 -7.23
N ASN A 221 -12.19 -2.90 -8.22
CA ASN A 221 -13.63 -2.79 -8.51
C ASN A 221 -14.48 -3.42 -7.41
#